data_AF-A0A4R6MG24-F1
#
_entry.id   AF-A0A4R6MG24-F1
#
_cell.length_a   1.000
_cell.length_b   1.000
_cell.length_c   1.000
_cell.angle_alpha   90.00
_cell.angle_beta   90.00
_cell.angle_gamma   90.00
#
_symmetry.space_group_name_H-M   'P 1'
#
loop_
_entity.id
_entity.type
_entity.pdbx_description
1 polymer ?
#
loop_
_entity_poly.entity_id
_entity_poly.type
_entity_poly.pdbx_seq_one_letter_code
_entity_poly.pdbx_strand_id
1 'polypeptide(L)'
;MEEKQESNDLLMSESAKKHLRTAANWVYIISIIGLTLLIGGIIHEVYDYMNLSSWDDVPTGGGVGYALIVVMTQILLLIGIVCFFPLYYLYKFSLNVRIAFRDDDSEALEDSFRYLKLHYIAIGISPLCVFVYFLLVSIF
;
A
#
# COMPACT_ATOMS: atom_id res chain seq x y z
N MET A 1 30.85 39.38 -20.16
CA MET A 1 30.09 38.38 -20.93
C MET A 1 29.82 37.27 -19.93
N GLU A 2 28.66 37.32 -19.27
CA GLU A 2 28.24 36.25 -18.36
C GLU A 2 27.47 35.25 -19.22
N GLU A 3 28.08 34.09 -19.44
CA GLU A 3 27.42 32.92 -20.03
C GLU A 3 26.24 32.55 -19.13
N LYS A 4 25.02 32.80 -19.60
CA LYS A 4 23.83 32.20 -19.00
C LYS A 4 23.98 30.69 -19.18
N GLN A 5 24.27 29.98 -18.08
CA GLN A 5 23.98 28.56 -17.98
C GLN A 5 22.51 28.37 -18.34
N GLU A 6 22.23 27.90 -19.55
CA GLU A 6 20.93 27.32 -19.87
C GLU A 6 20.77 26.13 -18.91
N SER A 7 19.91 26.27 -17.89
CA SER A 7 19.35 25.09 -17.25
C SER A 7 18.63 24.34 -18.35
N ASN A 8 19.24 23.26 -18.84
CA ASN A 8 18.58 22.37 -19.78
C ASN A 8 17.56 21.58 -18.96
N ASP A 9 16.52 22.28 -18.50
CA ASP A 9 15.43 21.72 -17.75
C ASP A 9 14.77 20.69 -18.65
N LEU A 10 14.77 19.44 -18.18
CA LEU A 10 14.34 18.31 -18.97
C LEU A 10 12.82 18.38 -19.12
N LEU A 11 12.37 19.05 -20.18
CA LEU A 11 10.94 19.22 -20.47
C LEU A 11 10.33 17.86 -20.83
N MET A 12 9.26 17.48 -20.12
CA MET A 12 8.51 16.26 -20.45
C MET A 12 7.88 16.40 -21.83
N SER A 13 8.21 15.46 -22.73
CA SER A 13 7.54 15.36 -24.02
C SER A 13 6.05 15.05 -23.85
N GLU A 14 5.22 15.49 -24.78
CA GLU A 14 3.77 15.22 -24.77
C GLU A 14 3.46 13.71 -24.76
N SER A 15 4.31 12.89 -25.39
CA SER A 15 4.23 11.43 -25.32
C SER A 15 4.43 10.91 -23.89
N ALA A 16 5.45 11.41 -23.18
CA ALA A 16 5.71 11.01 -21.79
C ALA A 16 4.54 11.41 -20.87
N LYS A 17 3.97 12.61 -21.05
CA LYS A 17 2.80 13.06 -20.29
C LYS A 17 1.60 12.14 -20.53
N LYS A 18 1.34 11.75 -21.78
CA LYS A 18 0.26 10.83 -22.15
C LYS A 18 0.43 9.45 -21.51
N HIS A 19 1.64 8.89 -21.53
CA HIS A 19 1.94 7.63 -20.87
C HIS A 19 1.73 7.71 -19.36
N LEU A 20 2.25 8.75 -18.71
CA LEU A 20 2.13 8.96 -17.27
C LEU A 20 0.66 9.11 -16.86
N ARG A 21 -0.13 9.88 -17.62
CA ARG A 21 -1.58 10.05 -17.38
C ARG A 21 -2.33 8.72 -17.52
N THR A 22 -2.02 7.93 -18.55
CA THR A 22 -2.64 6.62 -18.76
C THR A 22 -2.30 5.67 -17.61
N ALA A 23 -1.02 5.60 -17.24
CA ALA A 23 -0.57 4.79 -16.12
C ALA A 23 -1.26 5.21 -14.81
N ALA A 24 -1.32 6.51 -14.50
CA ALA A 24 -1.99 7.01 -13.31
C ALA A 24 -3.47 6.63 -13.23
N ASN A 25 -4.20 6.64 -14.35
CA ASN A 25 -5.60 6.21 -14.35
C ASN A 25 -5.75 4.72 -13.99
N TRP A 26 -4.91 3.84 -14.55
CA TRP A 26 -4.92 2.42 -14.20
C TRP A 26 -4.50 2.18 -12.76
N VAL A 27 -3.44 2.85 -12.33
CA VAL A 27 -2.93 2.77 -10.96
C VAL A 27 -3.98 3.25 -9.95
N TYR A 28 -4.77 4.28 -10.27
CA TYR A 28 -5.88 4.73 -9.45
C TYR A 28 -6.93 3.62 -9.25
N ILE A 29 -7.34 2.97 -10.33
CA ILE A 29 -8.32 1.87 -10.29
C ILE A 29 -7.78 0.71 -9.45
N ILE A 30 -6.54 0.29 -9.71
CA ILE A 30 -5.86 -0.79 -8.98
C ILE A 30 -5.78 -0.46 -7.48
N SER A 31 -5.42 0.77 -7.14
CA SER A 31 -5.24 1.17 -5.74
C SER A 31 -6.58 1.21 -4.99
N ILE A 32 -7.65 1.68 -5.63
CA ILE A 32 -9.00 1.67 -5.03
C ILE A 32 -9.49 0.24 -4.80
N ILE A 33 -9.37 -0.64 -5.81
CA ILE A 33 -9.76 -2.05 -5.67
C ILE A 33 -8.92 -2.72 -4.57
N GLY A 34 -7.60 -2.55 -4.60
CA GLY A 34 -6.69 -3.13 -3.62
C GLY A 34 -6.98 -2.66 -2.19
N LEU A 35 -7.17 -1.35 -1.98
CA LEU A 35 -7.53 -0.79 -0.66
C LEU A 35 -8.89 -1.29 -0.19
N THR A 36 -9.88 -1.40 -1.08
CA THR A 36 -11.22 -1.87 -0.74
C THR A 36 -11.20 -3.34 -0.31
N LEU A 37 -10.52 -4.20 -1.08
CA LEU A 37 -10.37 -5.61 -0.74
C LEU A 37 -9.58 -5.81 0.56
N LEU A 38 -8.53 -5.01 0.77
CA LEU A 38 -7.70 -5.10 1.97
C LEU A 38 -8.45 -4.65 3.22
N ILE A 39 -9.14 -3.51 3.17
CA ILE A 39 -9.96 -3.02 4.30
C ILE A 39 -11.12 -3.99 4.57
N GLY A 40 -11.80 -4.45 3.52
CA GLY A 40 -12.88 -5.43 3.63
C GLY A 40 -12.39 -6.74 4.25
N GLY A 41 -11.22 -7.24 3.85
CA GLY A 41 -10.58 -8.41 4.43
C GLY A 41 -10.24 -8.23 5.91
N ILE A 42 -9.66 -7.09 6.30
CA ILE A 42 -9.38 -6.80 7.72
C ILE A 42 -10.67 -6.78 8.55
N ILE A 43 -11.74 -6.16 8.04
CA ILE A 43 -13.03 -6.11 8.73
C ILE A 43 -13.61 -7.53 8.88
N HIS A 44 -13.53 -8.35 7.84
CA HIS A 44 -13.99 -9.74 7.87
C HIS A 44 -13.22 -10.57 8.90
N GLU A 45 -11.88 -10.47 8.92
CA GLU A 45 -11.03 -11.16 9.90
C GLU A 45 -11.35 -10.75 11.34
N VAL A 46 -11.58 -9.45 11.59
CA VAL A 46 -11.97 -8.96 12.93
C VAL A 46 -13.36 -9.49 13.31
N TYR A 47 -14.30 -9.52 12.37
CA TYR A 47 -15.63 -10.10 12.61
C TYR A 47 -15.56 -11.59 12.96
N ASP A 48 -14.76 -12.37 12.21
CA ASP A 48 -14.56 -13.79 12.49
C ASP A 48 -13.91 -14.01 13.86
N TYR A 49 -12.92 -13.18 14.21
CA TYR A 49 -12.27 -13.23 15.52
C TYR A 49 -13.23 -12.95 16.67
N MET A 50 -14.11 -11.95 16.53
CA MET A 50 -15.11 -11.63 17.56
C MET A 50 -16.16 -12.73 17.75
N ASN A 51 -16.46 -13.47 16.68
CA ASN A 51 -17.41 -14.59 16.72
C ASN A 51 -16.74 -15.95 17.00
N LEU A 52 -15.44 -15.97 17.30
CA LEU A 52 -14.71 -17.22 17.54
C LEU A 52 -15.28 -18.04 18.71
N SER A 53 -15.93 -17.40 19.70
CA SER A 53 -16.58 -18.09 20.82
C SER A 53 -17.88 -18.80 20.47
N SER A 54 -18.47 -18.53 19.30
CA SER A 54 -19.66 -19.28 18.81
C SER A 54 -19.29 -20.50 17.96
N TRP A 55 -17.99 -20.80 17.83
CA TRP A 55 -17.44 -21.90 17.04
C TRP A 55 -17.14 -23.14 17.92
N ASP A 56 -17.96 -23.37 18.96
CA ASP A 56 -17.82 -24.52 19.88
C ASP A 56 -17.94 -25.90 19.17
N ASP A 57 -18.49 -25.94 17.96
CA ASP A 57 -18.74 -27.16 17.18
C ASP A 57 -17.68 -27.48 16.11
N VAL A 58 -16.55 -26.77 16.05
CA VAL A 58 -15.53 -27.07 15.04
C VAL A 58 -14.80 -28.37 15.42
N PRO A 59 -14.78 -29.42 14.56
CA PRO A 59 -14.17 -30.72 14.87
C PRO A 59 -12.64 -30.72 14.92
N THR A 60 -11.99 -29.56 15.07
CA THR A 60 -10.54 -29.41 15.11
C THR A 60 -10.04 -29.63 16.54
N GLY A 61 -9.99 -30.92 16.92
CA GLY A 61 -9.46 -31.46 18.17
C GLY A 61 -8.85 -30.45 19.15
N GLY A 62 -9.61 -30.14 20.20
CA GLY A 62 -9.26 -29.39 21.42
C GLY A 62 -8.01 -28.52 21.42
N GLY A 63 -8.16 -27.21 21.70
CA GLY A 63 -7.08 -26.27 22.04
C GLY A 63 -6.10 -25.92 20.90
N VAL A 64 -5.70 -26.90 20.08
CA VAL A 64 -4.76 -26.76 18.97
C VAL A 64 -5.39 -25.98 17.81
N GLY A 65 -6.66 -26.27 17.47
CA GLY A 65 -7.39 -25.54 16.43
C GLY A 65 -7.57 -24.06 16.79
N TYR A 66 -7.88 -23.77 18.05
CA TYR A 66 -8.01 -22.40 18.57
C TYR A 66 -6.69 -21.62 18.49
N ALA A 67 -5.58 -22.22 18.95
CA ALA A 67 -4.26 -21.59 18.89
C ALA A 67 -3.84 -21.28 17.44
N LEU A 68 -4.14 -22.18 16.49
CA LEU A 68 -3.86 -21.99 15.07
C LEU A 68 -4.63 -20.80 14.48
N ILE A 69 -5.92 -20.67 14.80
CA ILE A 69 -6.76 -19.55 14.33
C ILE A 69 -6.22 -18.22 14.88
N VAL A 70 -5.94 -18.14 16.19
CA VAL A 70 -5.42 -16.91 16.81
C VAL A 70 -4.12 -16.46 16.16
N VAL A 71 -3.16 -17.38 15.95
CA VAL A 71 -1.87 -17.06 15.32
C VAL A 71 -2.05 -16.67 13.85
N MET A 72 -2.92 -17.35 13.09
CA MET A 72 -3.21 -17.02 11.70
C MET A 72 -3.82 -15.61 11.57
N THR A 73 -4.84 -15.29 12.36
CA THR A 73 -5.48 -13.97 12.34
C THR A 73 -4.48 -12.86 12.68
N GLN A 74 -3.60 -13.07 13.66
CA GLN A 74 -2.55 -12.10 13.99
C GLN A 74 -1.61 -11.82 12.81
N ILE A 75 -1.16 -12.88 12.11
CA ILE A 75 -0.27 -12.75 10.95
C ILE A 75 -0.99 -12.06 9.78
N LEU A 76 -2.25 -12.43 9.51
CA LEU A 76 -3.05 -11.84 8.43
C LEU A 76 -3.33 -10.34 8.68
N LEU A 77 -3.63 -9.96 9.91
CA LEU A 77 -3.78 -8.55 10.29
C LEU A 77 -2.47 -7.76 10.10
N LEU A 78 -1.33 -8.33 10.51
CA LEU A 78 -0.02 -7.72 10.29
C LEU A 78 0.24 -7.50 8.80
N ILE A 79 0.00 -8.51 7.98
CA ILE A 79 0.16 -8.43 6.52
C ILE A 79 -0.77 -7.34 5.95
N GLY A 80 -2.03 -7.30 6.39
CA GLY A 80 -2.99 -6.26 5.99
C GLY A 80 -2.47 -4.85 6.28
N ILE A 81 -1.98 -4.60 7.49
CA ILE A 81 -1.42 -3.31 7.89
C ILE A 81 -0.19 -2.95 7.03
N VAL A 82 0.70 -3.91 6.83
CA VAL A 82 1.93 -3.70 6.05
C VAL A 82 1.63 -3.42 4.59
N CYS A 83 0.66 -4.13 4.00
CA CYS A 83 0.23 -3.94 2.60
C CYS A 83 -0.60 -2.67 2.39
N PHE A 84 -1.20 -2.09 3.44
CA PHE A 84 -1.95 -0.85 3.36
C PHE A 84 -1.07 0.32 2.89
N PHE A 85 0.12 0.50 3.47
CA PHE A 85 0.96 1.66 3.19
C PHE A 85 1.39 1.77 1.72
N PRO A 86 1.92 0.72 1.06
CA PRO A 86 2.25 0.78 -0.35
C PRO A 86 1.05 1.12 -1.24
N LEU A 87 -0.11 0.52 -0.98
CA LEU A 87 -1.33 0.77 -1.75
C LEU A 87 -1.85 2.20 -1.56
N TYR A 88 -1.76 2.72 -0.33
CA TYR A 88 -2.12 4.10 -0.04
C TYR A 88 -1.21 5.10 -0.78
N TYR A 89 0.11 4.87 -0.80
CA TYR A 89 1.02 5.74 -1.55
C TYR A 89 0.80 5.66 -3.05
N LEU A 90 0.43 4.49 -3.56
CA LEU A 90 0.10 4.30 -4.97
C LEU A 90 -1.20 5.04 -5.36
N TYR A 91 -2.19 5.03 -4.47
CA TYR A 91 -3.39 5.87 -4.60
C TYR A 91 -3.03 7.36 -4.64
N LYS A 92 -2.20 7.84 -3.69
CA LYS A 92 -1.77 9.25 -3.65
C LYS A 92 -0.95 9.65 -4.88
N PHE A 93 -0.06 8.78 -5.37
CA PHE A 93 0.66 9.00 -6.63
C PHE A 93 -0.31 9.25 -7.78
N SER A 94 -1.23 8.30 -8.03
CA SER A 94 -2.17 8.42 -9.15
C SER A 94 -3.10 9.63 -9.03
N LEU A 95 -3.54 9.97 -7.83
CA LEU A 95 -4.37 11.14 -7.58
C LEU A 95 -3.62 12.44 -7.90
N ASN A 96 -2.39 12.58 -7.43
CA ASN A 96 -1.58 13.78 -7.67
C ASN A 96 -1.17 13.94 -9.13
N VAL A 97 -0.83 12.84 -9.85
CA VAL A 97 -0.61 12.91 -11.32
C VAL A 97 -1.85 13.44 -12.04
N ARG A 98 -3.04 13.00 -11.63
CA ARG A 98 -4.29 13.46 -12.25
C ARG A 98 -4.57 14.93 -11.97
N ILE A 99 -4.27 15.42 -10.76
CA ILE A 99 -4.39 16.83 -10.38
C ILE A 99 -3.39 17.67 -11.18
N ALA A 100 -2.12 17.27 -11.20
CA ALA A 100 -1.06 17.95 -11.94
C ALA A 100 -1.42 18.19 -13.41
N PHE A 101 -1.94 17.16 -14.10
CA PHE A 101 -2.32 17.30 -15.50
C PHE A 101 -3.68 17.97 -15.73
N ARG A 102 -4.51 18.16 -14.71
CA ARG A 102 -5.79 18.87 -14.83
C ARG A 102 -5.58 20.36 -14.62
N ASP A 103 -4.76 20.70 -13.64
CA ASP A 103 -4.59 22.06 -13.13
C ASP A 103 -3.26 22.70 -13.59
N ASP A 104 -2.50 21.99 -14.45
CA ASP A 104 -1.14 22.34 -14.91
C ASP A 104 -0.18 22.68 -13.75
N ASP A 105 -0.30 21.89 -12.69
CA ASP A 105 0.35 22.11 -11.40
C ASP A 105 1.64 21.28 -11.29
N SER A 106 2.77 21.97 -11.34
CA SER A 106 4.11 21.38 -11.22
C SER A 106 4.43 20.87 -9.81
N GLU A 107 3.87 21.48 -8.76
CA GLU A 107 4.05 21.04 -7.38
C GLU A 107 3.30 19.73 -7.15
N ALA A 108 2.07 19.62 -7.67
CA ALA A 108 1.32 18.36 -7.67
C ALA A 108 2.06 17.24 -8.42
N LEU A 109 2.79 17.57 -9.49
CA LEU A 109 3.58 16.61 -10.25
C LEU A 109 4.77 16.12 -9.43
N GLU A 110 5.52 17.01 -8.78
CA GLU A 110 6.60 16.67 -7.85
C GLU A 110 6.09 15.77 -6.71
N ASP A 111 4.98 16.16 -6.10
CA ASP A 111 4.31 15.42 -5.04
C ASP A 111 3.97 14.00 -5.49
N SER A 112 3.51 13.84 -6.73
CA SER A 112 3.23 12.51 -7.28
C SER A 112 4.48 11.62 -7.26
N PHE A 113 5.62 12.13 -7.74
CA PHE A 113 6.88 11.38 -7.72
C PHE A 113 7.39 11.13 -6.30
N ARG A 114 7.14 12.06 -5.36
CA ARG A 114 7.41 11.84 -3.93
C ARG A 114 6.62 10.64 -3.39
N TYR A 115 5.32 10.54 -3.71
CA TYR A 115 4.51 9.38 -3.31
C TYR A 115 4.94 8.08 -4.00
N LEU A 116 5.38 8.15 -5.27
CA LEU A 116 5.93 6.99 -5.96
C LEU A 116 7.23 6.49 -5.29
N LYS A 117 8.11 7.41 -4.87
CA LYS A 117 9.29 7.08 -4.06
C LYS A 117 8.89 6.43 -2.73
N LEU A 118 7.93 7.00 -2.01
CA LEU A 118 7.43 6.45 -0.74
C LEU A 118 6.84 5.06 -0.92
N HIS A 119 6.14 4.79 -2.02
CA HIS A 119 5.63 3.46 -2.36
C HIS A 119 6.77 2.42 -2.42
N TYR A 120 7.84 2.68 -3.17
CA TYR A 120 8.97 1.74 -3.27
C TYR A 120 9.73 1.60 -1.95
N ILE A 121 9.89 2.69 -1.19
CA ILE A 121 10.47 2.63 0.16
C ILE A 121 9.60 1.75 1.07
N ALA A 122 8.28 1.90 1.02
CA ALA A 122 7.33 1.11 1.80
C ALA A 122 7.39 -0.38 1.44
N ILE A 123 7.51 -0.72 0.15
CA ILE A 123 7.72 -2.11 -0.31
C ILE A 123 9.08 -2.65 0.16
N GLY A 124 10.12 -1.80 0.21
CA GLY A 124 11.44 -2.22 0.65
C GLY A 124 11.52 -2.48 2.15
N ILE A 125 10.84 -1.65 2.96
CA ILE A 125 10.86 -1.77 4.42
C ILE A 125 9.84 -2.77 4.96
N SER A 126 8.77 -3.07 4.20
CA SER A 126 7.73 -4.00 4.62
C SER A 126 8.24 -5.38 5.07
N PRO A 127 9.18 -6.06 4.37
CA PRO A 127 9.65 -7.37 4.78
C PRO A 127 10.52 -7.28 6.05
N LEU A 128 11.24 -6.17 6.23
CA LEU A 128 12.05 -5.94 7.43
C LEU A 128 11.15 -5.77 8.66
N CYS A 129 10.05 -5.02 8.55
CA CYS A 129 9.07 -4.90 9.63
C CYS A 129 8.48 -6.26 10.03
N VAL A 130 8.11 -7.09 9.05
CA VAL A 130 7.58 -8.44 9.28
C VAL A 130 8.65 -9.34 9.93
N PHE A 131 9.89 -9.28 9.45
CA PHE A 131 10.99 -10.07 10.00
C PHE A 131 11.28 -9.73 11.47
N VAL A 132 11.36 -8.43 11.81
CA VAL A 132 11.55 -7.97 13.19
C VAL A 132 10.40 -8.41 14.09
N TYR A 133 9.16 -8.35 13.60
CA TYR A 133 8.01 -8.84 14.34
C TYR A 133 8.13 -10.33 14.69
N PHE A 134 8.47 -11.18 13.71
CA PHE A 134 8.65 -12.62 13.97
C PHE A 134 9.80 -12.91 14.94
N LEU A 135 10.91 -12.17 14.88
CA LEU A 135 12.00 -12.32 15.84
C LEU A 135 11.55 -11.98 17.26
N LEU A 136 10.81 -10.88 17.44
CA LEU A 136 10.30 -10.49 18.75
C LEU A 136 9.36 -11.57 19.31
N VAL A 137 8.40 -12.05 18.51
CA VAL A 137 7.47 -13.11 18.91
C VAL A 137 8.20 -14.40 19.27
N SER A 138 9.32 -14.73 18.63
CA SER A 138 10.08 -15.95 18.94
C SER A 138 10.87 -15.92 20.26
N ILE A 139 11.14 -14.72 20.81
CA ILE A 139 11.91 -14.55 22.04
C ILE A 139 11.01 -14.68 23.29
N PHE A 140 9.72 -14.36 23.15
CA PHE A 140 8.73 -14.41 24.24
C PHE A 140 7.96 -15.73 24.23
#